data_AF-A0A9E2CCA1-F1
#
_entry.id   AF-A0A9E2CCA1-F1
#
_cell.length_a   1.000
_cell.length_b   1.000
_cell.length_c   1.000
_cell.angle_alpha   90.00
_cell.angle_beta   90.00
_cell.angle_gamma   90.00
#
_symmetry.space_group_name_H-M   'P 1'
#
loop_
_entity.id
_entity.type
_entity.pdbx_description
1 polymer ?
#
loop_
_entity_poly.entity_id
_entity_poly.type
_entity_poly.pdbx_seq_one_letter_code
_entity_poly.pdbx_strand_id
1 'polypeptide(L)' 'MKTNKIALFEGQKIRRHWDDEKELWYFSVVDVVAILSKTDRPRKYWDDLKRKLKQEGSQLSEKIGQLKFLVVSLNN' A
#
# COMPACT_ATOMS: atom_id res chain seq x y z
N MET A 1 -17.72 -4.64 -18.02
CA MET A 1 -18.03 -3.71 -16.90
C MET A 1 -17.06 -4.00 -15.75
N LYS A 2 -16.14 -3.09 -15.39
CA LYS A 2 -15.27 -3.27 -14.22
C LYS A 2 -16.07 -3.01 -12.95
N THR A 3 -16.57 -4.07 -12.30
CA THR A 3 -17.20 -3.97 -10.98
C THR A 3 -16.14 -3.65 -9.93
N ASN A 4 -15.98 -2.37 -9.59
CA ASN A 4 -15.26 -1.94 -8.39
C ASN A 4 -16.05 -2.41 -7.17
N LYS A 5 -15.82 -3.64 -6.72
CA LYS A 5 -16.48 -4.21 -5.54
C LYS A 5 -15.86 -3.59 -4.29
N ILE A 6 -16.57 -2.68 -3.63
CA ILE A 6 -16.09 -2.03 -2.40
C ILE A 6 -15.85 -3.09 -1.31
N ALA A 7 -14.72 -3.03 -0.61
CA ALA A 7 -14.46 -3.78 0.61
C ALA A 7 -14.60 -2.86 1.83
N LEU A 8 -15.06 -3.39 2.96
CA LEU A 8 -15.12 -2.65 4.23
C LEU A 8 -13.94 -3.07 5.12
N PHE A 9 -13.24 -2.08 5.67
CA PHE A 9 -12.17 -2.27 6.66
C PHE A 9 -12.28 -1.15 7.69
N GLU A 10 -12.41 -1.50 8.98
CA GLU A 10 -12.67 -0.55 10.08
C GLU A 10 -13.85 0.40 9.83
N GLY A 11 -14.92 -0.07 9.18
CA GLY A 11 -16.07 0.75 8.80
C GLY A 11 -15.82 1.72 7.64
N GLN A 12 -14.60 1.76 7.10
CA GLN A 12 -14.21 2.58 5.96
C GLN A 12 -14.15 1.76 4.67
N LYS A 13 -14.46 2.40 3.55
CA LYS A 13 -14.53 1.76 2.23
C LYS A 13 -13.15 1.74 1.58
N ILE A 14 -12.67 0.55 1.22
CA ILE A 14 -11.44 0.34 0.46
C ILE A 14 -11.79 -0.09 -0.97
N ARG A 15 -11.17 0.56 -1.96
CA ARG A 15 -11.23 0.10 -3.35
C ARG A 15 -10.40 -1.15 -3.52
N ARG A 16 -11.00 -2.19 -4.09
CA ARG A 16 -10.32 -3.43 -4.50
C ARG A 16 -10.65 -3.81 -5.94
N HIS A 17 -9.75 -4.54 -6.55
CA HIS A 17 -9.87 -5.11 -7.88
C HIS A 17 -9.48 -6.58 -7.83
N TRP A 18 -10.29 -7.41 -8.47
CA TRP A 18 -9.95 -8.80 -8.71
C TRP A 18 -9.27 -8.90 -10.08
N ASP A 19 -8.11 -9.54 -10.12
CA ASP A 19 -7.39 -9.87 -11.34
C ASP A 19 -7.59 -11.37 -11.63
N ASP A 20 -8.41 -11.66 -12.64
CA ASP A 20 -8.76 -13.03 -13.04
C ASP A 20 -7.57 -13.83 -13.58
N GLU A 21 -6.56 -13.18 -14.16
CA GLU A 21 -5.40 -13.86 -14.77
C GLU A 21 -4.43 -14.38 -13.71
N LYS A 22 -4.27 -13.62 -12.62
CA LYS A 22 -3.34 -13.95 -11.53
C LYS A 22 -4.04 -14.59 -10.33
N GLU A 23 -5.37 -14.60 -10.33
CA GLU A 23 -6.19 -15.02 -9.19
C GLU A 23 -5.84 -14.23 -7.90
N LEU A 24 -5.58 -12.93 -8.05
CA LEU A 24 -5.16 -12.06 -6.94
C LEU A 24 -6.11 -10.89 -6.71
N TRP A 25 -6.21 -10.49 -5.43
CA TRP A 25 -6.87 -9.25 -5.03
C TRP A 25 -5.87 -8.10 -4.93
N TYR A 26 -6.15 -7.03 -5.66
CA TYR A 26 -5.45 -5.75 -5.55
C TYR A 26 -6.26 -4.76 -4.72
N PHE A 27 -5.59 -4.03 -3.84
CA PHE A 27 -6.19 -3.01 -2.99
C PHE A 27 -5.57 -1.64 -3.26
N SER A 28 -6.34 -0.57 -3.05
CA SER A 28 -5.80 0.79 -3.13
C SER A 28 -4.91 1.09 -1.93
N VAL A 29 -3.61 1.24 -2.17
CA VAL A 29 -2.64 1.65 -1.15
C VAL A 29 -3.00 3.01 -0.54
N VAL A 30 -3.52 3.94 -1.34
CA VAL A 30 -3.92 5.27 -0.84
C VAL A 30 -5.07 5.17 0.16
N ASP A 31 -6.05 4.30 -0.09
CA ASP A 31 -7.19 4.10 0.82
C ASP A 31 -6.72 3.43 2.13
N VAL A 32 -5.82 2.45 2.04
CA VAL A 32 -5.21 1.81 3.21
C VAL A 32 -4.42 2.82 4.04
N VAL A 33 -3.58 3.63 3.40
CA VAL A 33 -2.84 4.71 4.08
C VAL A 33 -3.78 5.69 4.73
N ALA A 34 -4.87 6.10 4.08
CA ALA A 34 -5.85 7.02 4.66
C ALA A 34 -6.48 6.47 5.95
N ILE A 35 -6.89 5.20 5.93
CA ILE A 35 -7.52 4.55 7.08
C ILE A 35 -6.52 4.44 8.24
N LEU A 36 -5.30 3.97 7.96
CA LEU A 36 -4.30 3.71 9.00
C LEU A 36 -3.68 4.99 9.58
N SER A 37 -3.38 5.96 8.73
CA SER A 37 -2.71 7.20 9.16
C SER A 37 -3.68 8.28 9.65
N LYS A 38 -4.99 8.12 9.39
CA LYS A 38 -6.06 9.09 9.73
C LYS A 38 -5.75 10.52 9.25
N THR A 39 -4.92 10.66 8.22
CA THR A 39 -4.55 11.94 7.63
C THR A 39 -5.58 12.36 6.58
N ASP A 40 -5.82 13.66 6.51
CA ASP A 40 -6.56 14.33 5.45
C ASP A 40 -5.83 14.32 4.09
N ARG A 41 -4.52 14.05 4.08
CA ARG A 41 -3.67 14.10 2.86
C ARG A 41 -2.94 12.77 2.59
N PRO A 42 -3.65 11.64 2.40
CA PRO A 42 -3.04 10.30 2.33
C PRO A 42 -2.11 10.12 1.13
N ARG A 43 -2.37 10.82 0.01
CA ARG A 43 -1.47 10.82 -1.16
C ARG A 43 -0.12 11.44 -0.84
N LYS A 44 -0.12 12.59 -0.15
CA LYS A 44 1.11 13.28 0.26
C LYS A 44 1.90 12.41 1.22
N TYR A 45 1.21 11.81 2.21
CA TYR A 45 1.84 10.88 3.15
C TYR A 45 2.48 9.69 2.41
N TRP A 46 1.78 9.10 1.45
CA TRP A 46 2.33 8.02 0.62
C TRP A 46 3.56 8.45 -0.20
N ASP A 47 3.54 9.66 -0.77
CA ASP A 47 4.70 10.20 -1.49
C ASP A 47 5.91 10.44 -0.57
N ASP A 48 5.67 10.96 0.64
CA ASP A 48 6.70 11.14 1.65
C ASP A 48 7.26 9.80 2.13
N LEU A 49 6.41 8.79 2.33
CA LEU A 49 6.83 7.44 2.69
C LEU A 49 7.70 6.81 1.60
N LYS A 50 7.29 6.90 0.32
CA LYS A 50 8.12 6.42 -0.81
C LYS A 50 9.48 7.09 -0.84
N ARG A 51 9.54 8.40 -0.56
CA ARG A 51 10.80 9.16 -0.52
C ARG A 51 11.70 8.69 0.63
N LYS A 52 11.15 8.49 1.84
CA LYS A 52 11.89 7.93 2.98
C LYS A 52 12.43 6.54 2.67
N LEU A 53 11.60 5.65 2.12
CA LEU A 53 12.01 4.29 1.73
C LEU A 53 13.17 4.31 0.71
N LYS A 54 13.12 5.20 -0.29
CA LYS A 54 14.23 5.39 -1.25
C LYS A 54 15.51 5.86 -0.56
N GLN A 55 15.40 6.77 0.42
CA GLN A 55 16.55 7.28 1.18
C GLN A 55 17.17 6.22 2.09
N GLU A 56 16.34 5.37 2.70
CA GLU A 56 16.75 4.24 3.54
C GLU A 56 17.32 3.05 2.73
N GLY A 57 17.39 3.16 1.40
CA GLY A 57 17.88 2.10 0.52
C GLY A 57 16.90 0.95 0.31
N SER A 58 15.64 1.09 0.75
CA SER A 58 14.58 0.13 0.46
C SER A 58 14.26 0.16 -1.04
N GLN A 59 14.51 -0.96 -1.71
CA GLN A 59 14.18 -1.11 -3.12
C GLN A 59 12.66 -1.19 -3.25
N LEU A 60 12.07 -0.17 -3.89
CA LEU A 60 10.65 -0.15 -4.25
C LEU A 60 10.29 -1.43 -5.02
N SER A 61 9.10 -1.95 -4.74
CA SER A 61 8.59 -3.21 -5.30
C SER A 61 8.57 -3.27 -6.82
N GLU A 62 8.75 -2.15 -7.53
CA GLU A 62 8.94 -2.09 -8.98
C GLU A 62 10.08 -2.99 -9.47
N LYS A 63 11.05 -3.35 -8.62
CA LYS A 63 12.16 -4.26 -8.99
C LYS A 63 11.98 -5.71 -8.52
N ILE A 64 11.08 -6.01 -7.58
CA ILE A 64 11.03 -7.31 -6.86
C ILE A 64 9.59 -7.89 -6.77
N GLY A 65 8.55 -7.17 -7.19
CA GLY A 65 7.15 -7.62 -7.07
C GLY A 65 6.57 -7.55 -5.66
N GLN A 66 7.40 -7.35 -4.63
CA GLN A 66 7.00 -7.18 -3.23
C GLN A 66 7.82 -6.05 -2.57
N LEU A 67 7.16 -5.27 -1.72
CA LEU A 67 7.83 -4.28 -0.88
C LEU A 67 8.59 -5.03 0.22
N LYS A 68 9.92 -5.08 0.12
CA LYS A 68 10.76 -5.57 1.22
C LYS A 68 10.99 -4.43 2.20
N PHE A 69 10.30 -4.46 3.34
CA PHE A 69 10.77 -3.72 4.50
C PHE A 69 12.11 -4.30 4.90
N LEU A 70 13.16 -3.47 4.92
CA LEU A 70 14.40 -3.82 5.59
C LEU A 70 14.02 -3.99 7.07
N VAL A 71 13.88 -5.24 7.51
CA VAL A 71 13.92 -5.55 8.93
C VAL A 71 15.31 -5.13 9.38
N VAL A 72 15.39 -3.98 10.04
CA VAL A 72 16.54 -3.66 10.86
C VAL A 72 16.53 -4.71 11.96
N SER A 73 17.36 -5.74 11.81
CA SER A 73 17.79 -6.55 12.96
C SER A 73 18.38 -5.56 13.95
N LEU A 74 17.60 -5.19 14.96
CA LEU A 74 18.13 -4.62 16.17
C LEU A 74 18.95 -5.73 16.81
N ASN A 75 20.23 -5.78 16.46
CA ASN A 75 21.23 -6.49 17.23
C ASN A 75 21.31 -5.76 18.56
N ASN A 76 20.79 -6.38 19.61
CA ASN A 76 21.11 -6.08 21.00
C ASN A 76 21.59 -7.37 21.65
#